data_AF-A0A2E7F268-F1
#
_entry.id   AF-A0A2E7F268-F1
#
_cell.length_a   1.000
_cell.length_b   1.000
_cell.length_c   1.000
_cell.angle_alpha   90.00
_cell.angle_beta   90.00
_cell.angle_gamma   90.00
#
_symmetry.space_group_name_H-M   'P 1'
#
loop_
_entity.id
_entity.type
_entity.pdbx_description
1 polymer ?
#
loop_
_entity_poly.entity_id
_entity_poly.type
_entity_poly.pdbx_seq_one_letter_code
_entity_poly.pdbx_strand_id
1 'polypeptide(L)'
;MSGWRDLVPAPLAAPETRERRAARYRVIAGCAVLAIMILFFGPLRALVGSRALALFVAVGTYVGIQGWLWVQEKNAADDAWLFRDSDDVA
;
A
#
# COMPACT_ATOMS: atom_id res chain seq x y z
N MET A 1 16.49 -14.92 14.47
CA MET A 1 15.47 -15.98 14.62
C MET A 1 14.13 -15.26 14.57
N SER A 2 13.44 -15.27 13.43
CA SER A 2 12.17 -14.55 13.24
C SER A 2 11.03 -15.32 13.90
N GLY A 3 10.59 -14.85 15.06
CA GLY A 3 9.40 -15.39 15.72
C GLY A 3 8.13 -14.87 15.06
N TRP A 4 6.99 -15.53 15.25
CA TRP A 4 5.67 -14.99 14.87
C TRP A 4 5.40 -13.57 15.43
N ARG A 5 6.12 -13.17 16.48
CA ARG A 5 6.11 -11.81 17.03
C ARG A 5 6.78 -10.78 16.12
N ASP A 6 7.74 -11.17 15.29
CA ASP A 6 8.40 -10.29 14.31
C ASP A 6 7.57 -10.13 13.02
N LEU A 7 6.53 -10.96 12.86
CA LEU A 7 5.48 -10.79 11.84
C LEU A 7 4.39 -9.79 12.27
N VAL A 8 4.40 -9.35 13.53
CA VAL A 8 3.53 -8.27 13.98
C VAL A 8 4.05 -6.99 13.32
N PRO A 9 3.25 -6.32 12.48
CA PRO A 9 3.71 -5.09 11.83
C PRO A 9 4.22 -4.15 12.91
N ALA A 10 5.44 -3.62 12.71
CA ALA A 10 6.02 -2.64 13.61
C ALA A 10 4.93 -1.62 14.00
N PRO A 11 4.68 -1.41 15.30
CA PRO A 11 3.65 -0.49 15.74
C PRO A 11 3.90 0.83 15.02
N LEU A 12 2.89 1.31 14.31
CA LEU A 12 2.93 2.63 13.69
C LEU A 12 3.38 3.61 14.77
N ALA A 13 4.44 4.37 14.52
CA ALA A 13 4.94 5.32 15.49
C ALA A 13 3.86 6.39 15.69
N ALA A 14 3.31 6.91 14.60
CA ALA A 14 2.22 7.88 14.64
C ALA A 14 0.83 7.21 14.77
N PRO A 15 -0.11 7.82 15.55
CA PRO A 15 -1.50 7.38 15.58
C PRO A 15 -2.17 7.45 14.19
N GLU A 16 -2.95 6.42 13.84
CA GLU A 16 -3.53 6.26 12.52
C GLU A 16 -4.78 7.15 12.34
N THR A 17 -4.68 8.18 11.49
CA THR A 17 -5.83 9.02 11.13
C THR A 17 -6.80 8.30 10.18
N ARG A 18 -8.05 8.77 10.10
CA ARG A 18 -9.07 8.19 9.19
C ARG A 18 -8.60 8.22 7.73
N GLU A 19 -7.92 9.29 7.31
CA GLU A 19 -7.42 9.47 5.96
C GLU A 19 -6.27 8.51 5.63
N ARG A 20 -5.30 8.35 6.54
CA ARG A 20 -4.20 7.39 6.40
C ARG A 20 -4.70 5.95 6.36
N ARG A 21 -5.71 5.63 7.17
CA ARG A 21 -6.38 4.32 7.13
C ARG A 21 -7.04 4.06 5.79
N ALA A 22 -7.74 5.06 5.23
CA ALA A 22 -8.35 4.95 3.91
C ALA A 22 -7.29 4.81 2.80
N ALA A 23 -6.17 5.52 2.89
CA ALA A 23 -5.03 5.36 1.98
C ALA A 23 -4.45 3.93 2.03
N ARG A 24 -4.24 3.38 3.23
CA ARG A 24 -3.77 1.99 3.40
C ARG A 24 -4.71 0.99 2.74
N TYR A 25 -6.03 1.11 2.97
CA TYR A 25 -7.00 0.21 2.37
C TYR A 25 -7.07 0.32 0.85
N ARG A 26 -6.87 1.51 0.27
CA ARG A 26 -6.79 1.67 -1.19
C ARG A 26 -5.61 0.89 -1.79
N VAL A 27 -4.45 0.92 -1.12
CA VAL A 27 -3.28 0.15 -1.53
C VAL A 27 -3.54 -1.35 -1.39
N ILE A 28 -4.05 -1.80 -0.23
CA ILE A 28 -4.37 -3.22 -0.01
C ILE A 28 -5.37 -3.75 -1.03
N ALA A 29 -6.48 -3.03 -1.24
CA ALA A 29 -7.50 -3.41 -2.20
C ALA A 29 -6.94 -3.44 -3.63
N GLY A 30 -6.13 -2.44 -3.99
CA GLY A 30 -5.45 -2.40 -5.28
C GLY A 30 -4.53 -3.59 -5.49
N CYS A 31 -3.69 -3.93 -4.50
CA CYS A 31 -2.83 -5.11 -4.54
C CYS A 31 -3.64 -6.41 -4.65
N ALA A 32 -4.75 -6.52 -3.94
CA ALA A 32 -5.62 -7.69 -4.02
C ALA A 32 -6.23 -7.85 -5.42
N VAL A 33 -6.74 -6.76 -6.02
CA VAL A 33 -7.25 -6.76 -7.39
C VAL A 33 -6.16 -7.15 -8.38
N LEU A 34 -4.96 -6.56 -8.25
CA LEU A 34 -3.83 -6.90 -9.11
C LEU A 34 -3.45 -8.39 -8.98
N ALA A 35 -3.39 -8.94 -7.77
CA ALA A 35 -3.10 -10.34 -7.53
C ALA A 35 -4.15 -11.27 -8.17
N ILE A 36 -5.44 -10.93 -8.05
CA ILE A 36 -6.53 -11.66 -8.71
C ILE A 36 -6.35 -11.63 -10.24
N MET A 37 -6.01 -10.47 -10.80
CA MET A 37 -5.77 -10.35 -12.25
C MET A 37 -4.59 -11.18 -12.72
N ILE A 38 -3.52 -11.29 -11.93
CA ILE A 38 -2.37 -12.16 -12.23
C ILE A 38 -2.82 -13.63 -12.21
N LEU A 39 -3.49 -14.05 -11.13
CA LEU A 39 -3.91 -15.43 -10.93
C LEU A 39 -4.89 -15.91 -12.01
N PHE A 40 -5.80 -15.04 -12.45
CA PHE A 40 -6.83 -15.33 -13.43
C PHE A 40 -6.62 -14.59 -14.76
N PHE A 41 -5.37 -14.31 -15.15
CA PHE A 41 -5.10 -13.54 -16.37
C PHE A 41 -5.61 -14.22 -17.64
N GLY A 42 -5.50 -15.55 -17.73
CA GLY A 42 -6.03 -16.34 -18.86
C GLY A 42 -7.55 -16.18 -19.02
N PRO A 43 -8.35 -16.50 -17.99
CA PRO A 43 -9.81 -16.25 -17.99
C PRO A 43 -10.17 -14.79 -18.25
N LEU A 44 -9.44 -13.84 -17.65
CA LEU A 44 -9.64 -12.41 -17.90
C LEU A 44 -9.42 -12.06 -19.37
N ARG A 45 -8.34 -12.54 -19.98
CA ARG A 45 -8.05 -12.37 -21.41
C ARG A 45 -9.10 -13.02 -22.30
N ALA A 46 -9.67 -14.16 -21.90
CA ALA A 46 -10.77 -14.78 -22.63
C ALA A 46 -12.04 -13.91 -22.60
N LEU A 47 -12.30 -13.21 -21.48
CA LEU A 47 -13.48 -12.36 -21.31
C LEU A 47 -13.38 -11.00 -22.03
N VAL A 48 -12.24 -10.30 -21.90
CA VAL A 48 -12.05 -8.92 -22.43
C VAL A 48 -11.06 -8.83 -23.59
N GLY A 49 -10.51 -9.95 -24.04
CA GLY A 49 -9.63 -10.02 -25.21
C GLY A 49 -8.30 -9.28 -25.00
N SER A 50 -7.86 -8.60 -26.06
CA SER A 50 -6.60 -7.84 -26.07
C SER A 50 -6.54 -6.70 -25.04
N ARG A 51 -7.71 -6.21 -24.58
CA ARG A 51 -7.79 -5.16 -23.57
C ARG A 51 -7.33 -5.62 -22.18
N ALA A 52 -7.23 -6.93 -21.93
CA ALA A 52 -6.76 -7.47 -20.64
C ALA A 52 -5.36 -6.95 -20.26
N LEU A 53 -4.46 -6.82 -21.25
CA LEU A 53 -3.12 -6.29 -21.00
C LEU A 53 -3.17 -4.80 -20.62
N ALA A 54 -3.95 -4.00 -21.34
CA ALA A 54 -4.12 -2.58 -21.03
C ALA A 54 -4.73 -2.38 -19.63
N LEU A 55 -5.73 -3.19 -19.27
CA LEU A 55 -6.34 -3.18 -17.94
C LEU A 55 -5.32 -3.57 -16.86
N PHE A 56 -4.51 -4.60 -17.13
CA PHE A 56 -3.46 -5.05 -16.21
C PHE A 56 -2.43 -3.94 -15.94
N VAL A 57 -1.95 -3.30 -17.00
CA VAL A 57 -1.03 -2.17 -16.88
C VAL A 57 -1.67 -1.02 -16.12
N ALA A 58 -2.91 -0.65 -16.44
CA ALA A 58 -3.61 0.44 -15.76
C ALA A 58 -3.76 0.19 -14.25
N VAL A 59 -4.16 -1.02 -13.85
CA VAL A 59 -4.27 -1.40 -12.45
C VAL A 59 -2.89 -1.44 -11.79
N GLY A 60 -1.88 -2.00 -12.45
CA GLY A 60 -0.50 -2.01 -11.95
C GLY A 60 0.05 -0.60 -11.71
N THR A 61 -0.15 0.31 -12.66
CA THR A 61 0.24 1.72 -12.52
C THR A 61 -0.51 2.39 -11.37
N TYR A 62 -1.82 2.18 -11.25
CA TYR A 62 -2.61 2.72 -10.13
C TYR A 62 -2.08 2.24 -8.77
N VAL A 63 -1.82 0.94 -8.63
CA VAL A 63 -1.28 0.35 -7.40
C VAL A 63 0.10 0.91 -7.08
N GLY A 64 0.97 1.03 -8.08
CA GLY A 64 2.31 1.60 -7.91
C GLY A 64 2.27 3.05 -7.41
N ILE A 65 1.45 3.90 -8.05
CA ILE A 65 1.28 5.30 -7.65
C ILE A 65 0.70 5.39 -6.24
N GLN A 66 -0.37 4.67 -5.94
CA GLN A 66 -1.00 4.74 -4.61
C GLN A 66 -0.10 4.17 -3.52
N GLY A 67 0.63 3.09 -3.80
CA GLY A 67 1.60 2.51 -2.89
C GLY A 67 2.72 3.51 -2.56
N TRP A 68 3.26 4.17 -3.59
CA TRP A 68 4.27 5.20 -3.42
C TRP A 68 3.80 6.38 -2.56
N LEU A 69 2.63 6.95 -2.90
CA LEU A 69 2.05 8.08 -2.15
C LEU A 69 1.76 7.70 -0.69
N TRP A 70 1.24 6.49 -0.45
CA TRP A 70 0.98 6.00 0.90
C TRP A 70 2.26 5.82 1.71
N VAL A 71 3.33 5.29 1.12
CA VAL A 71 4.63 5.13 1.79
C VAL A 71 5.22 6.49 2.17
N GLN A 72 5.17 7.49 1.27
CA GLN A 72 5.67 8.83 1.58
C GLN A 72 4.91 9.46 2.75
N GLU A 73 3.58 9.46 2.71
CA GLU A 73 2.76 10.02 3.78
C GLU A 73 2.95 9.26 5.10
N LYS A 74 3.10 7.93 5.04
CA LYS A 74 3.40 7.12 6.21
C LYS A 74 4.75 7.50 6.81
N ASN A 75 5.80 7.61 6.01
CA ASN A 75 7.13 7.93 6.52
C ASN A 75 7.18 9.34 7.10
N ALA A 76 6.57 10.33 6.44
CA ALA A 76 6.49 11.69 6.96
C ALA A 76 5.74 11.75 8.31
N ALA A 77 4.68 10.94 8.46
CA ALA A 77 3.96 10.80 9.71
C ALA A 77 4.80 10.20 10.83
N ASP A 78 5.49 9.10 10.53
CA ASP A 78 6.30 8.36 11.48
C ASP A 78 7.50 9.22 11.91
N ASP A 79 8.16 9.93 10.99
CA ASP A 79 9.26 10.86 11.28
C ASP A 79 8.78 12.02 12.17
N ALA A 80 7.66 12.66 11.82
CA ALA A 80 7.11 13.75 12.63
C ALA A 80 6.74 13.32 14.06
N TRP A 81 6.37 12.05 14.25
CA TRP A 81 6.09 11.51 15.56
C TRP A 81 7.36 11.16 16.34
N LEU A 82 8.35 10.55 15.68
CA LEU A 82 9.60 10.13 16.29
C LEU A 82 10.48 11.31 16.74
N PHE A 83 10.49 12.40 15.97
CA PHE A 83 11.36 13.55 16.24
C PHE A 83 10.66 14.68 17.00
N ARG A 84 9.38 14.54 17.33
CA ARG A 84 8.60 15.57 18.05
C ARG A 84 9.30 16.07 19.33
N ASP A 85 9.79 15.16 20.16
CA ASP A 85 10.42 15.49 21.44
C ASP A 85 11.89 15.96 21.28
N SER A 86 12.48 15.76 20.10
CA SER A 86 13.86 16.21 19.80
C SER A 86 13.90 17.71 19.47
N ASP A 87 12.78 18.27 18.99
CA ASP A 87 12.63 19.70 18.72
C ASP A 87 12.30 20.50 20.00
N ASP A 88 11.72 19.87 21.04
CA ASP A 88 11.34 20.51 22.31
C ASP A 88 12.54 20.75 23.28
N VAL A 89 13.71 20.18 22.97
CA VAL A 89 14.94 20.30 23.80
C VAL A 89 16.01 21.23 23.20
N ALA A 90 15.71 21.90 22.08
CA ALA A 90 16.59 22.87 21.40
C ALA A 90 16.17 24.32 21.68
#